data_AF-A0A7V8Y5S8-F1
#
_entry.id   AF-A0A7V8Y5S8-F1
#
_cell.length_a   1.000
_cell.length_b   1.000
_cell.length_c   1.000
_cell.angle_alpha   90.00
_cell.angle_beta   90.00
_cell.angle_gamma   90.00
#
_symmetry.space_group_name_H-M   'P 1'
#
loop_
_entity.id
_entity.type
_entity.pdbx_description
1 polymer ?
#
loop_
_entity_poly.entity_id
_entity_poly.type
_entity_poly.pdbx_seq_one_letter_code
_entity_poly.pdbx_strand_id
1 'polypeptide(L)'
;HAVPLAARGPTPTVGRDPTGLTTWQATRSASRLAALRADDRRAIQQALADADPETQAHLRRAVAAGHSAAAVLGLAGELAGQPISWLAERLSIVEDEPGAQNRSGFRVDQVDATTCGTTVLLAMAANADPLAALDLTSERFGQHFDELQRRVHKQSTRFWPRALGTSPWGMVAWLRRHAPGVGPHRVRLVDDSNPADVHAVIDEVSAALDRGDPVPLLIGTAIPRHYVMATGRDECGWRVFEPSSGEVRIVEPAAIAEHRLAPLLGFDHLHAVLLPVAER
;
A
#
# COMPACT_ATOMS: atom_id res chain seq x y z
N HIS A 1 31.04 18.44 20.37
CA HIS A 1 30.29 19.17 19.34
C HIS A 1 29.31 18.21 18.69
N ALA A 2 28.03 18.27 19.09
CA ALA A 2 26.98 17.46 18.49
C ALA A 2 26.57 18.10 17.16
N VAL A 3 26.66 17.32 16.08
CA VAL A 3 26.11 17.71 14.78
C VAL A 3 24.58 17.69 14.92
N PRO A 4 23.86 18.76 14.55
CA PRO A 4 22.41 18.72 14.60
C PRO A 4 21.92 17.70 13.58
N LEU A 5 21.03 16.79 14.00
CA LEU A 5 20.19 16.04 13.06
C LEU A 5 19.42 17.09 12.26
N ALA A 6 19.78 17.25 10.98
CA ALA A 6 18.93 17.95 10.04
C ALA A 6 17.55 17.32 10.13
N ALA A 7 16.52 18.15 10.36
CA ALA A 7 15.14 17.74 10.16
C ALA A 7 15.04 17.21 8.73
N ARG A 8 15.01 15.88 8.58
CA ARG A 8 14.71 15.27 7.29
C ARG A 8 13.29 15.69 6.99
N GLY A 9 13.12 16.56 5.99
CA GLY A 9 11.82 16.75 5.36
C GLY A 9 11.28 15.40 4.88
N PRO A 10 9.98 15.30 4.56
CA PRO A 10 9.41 14.06 4.03
C PRO A 10 10.29 13.58 2.88
N THR A 11 10.91 12.40 3.05
CA THR A 11 11.63 11.74 1.97
C THR A 11 10.61 11.56 0.86
N PRO A 12 10.78 12.14 -0.33
CA PRO A 12 9.87 11.87 -1.42
C PRO A 12 9.90 10.35 -1.63
N THR A 13 8.77 9.71 -1.40
CA THR A 13 8.57 8.31 -1.77
C THR A 13 8.63 8.30 -3.28
N VAL A 14 9.74 7.78 -3.82
CA VAL A 14 10.01 7.78 -5.25
C VAL A 14 8.79 7.21 -5.97
N GLY A 15 8.26 8.00 -6.89
CA GLY A 15 7.16 7.65 -7.76
C GLY A 15 5.78 8.18 -7.37
N ARG A 16 5.53 8.59 -6.13
CA ARG A 16 4.31 9.39 -5.87
C ARG A 16 4.43 10.73 -6.56
N ASP A 17 3.33 11.24 -7.12
CA ASP A 17 3.34 12.57 -7.70
C ASP A 17 3.71 13.63 -6.63
N PRO A 18 4.07 14.87 -7.00
CA PRO A 18 4.41 15.90 -6.02
C PRO A 18 3.32 16.20 -4.99
N THR A 19 2.08 15.73 -5.23
CA THR A 19 0.92 15.85 -4.36
C THR A 19 0.69 14.61 -3.48
N GLY A 20 1.60 13.63 -3.49
CA GLY A 20 1.55 12.44 -2.66
C GLY A 20 0.51 11.40 -3.10
N LEU A 21 0.01 11.49 -4.34
CA LEU A 21 -1.03 10.61 -4.89
C LEU A 21 -0.48 9.65 -5.94
N THR A 22 -1.13 8.49 -6.07
CA THR A 22 -1.01 7.69 -7.29
C THR A 22 -1.82 8.31 -8.42
N THR A 23 -1.50 7.94 -9.67
CA THR A 23 -2.25 8.41 -10.85
C THR A 23 -3.74 8.08 -10.73
N TRP A 24 -4.08 6.86 -10.27
CA TRP A 24 -5.47 6.46 -10.03
C TRP A 24 -6.16 7.34 -8.99
N GLN A 25 -5.49 7.61 -7.86
CA GLN A 25 -6.06 8.44 -6.81
C GLN A 25 -6.32 9.86 -7.30
N ALA A 26 -5.40 10.43 -8.08
CA ALA A 26 -5.57 11.75 -8.68
C ALA A 26 -6.79 11.81 -9.62
N THR A 27 -6.89 10.91 -10.62
CA THR A 27 -8.02 10.90 -11.57
C THR A 27 -9.35 10.65 -10.85
N ARG A 28 -9.37 9.68 -9.94
CA ARG A 28 -10.59 9.30 -9.21
C ARG A 28 -11.04 10.41 -8.27
N SER A 29 -10.12 11.06 -7.57
CA SER A 29 -10.41 12.19 -6.68
C SER A 29 -11.05 13.33 -7.47
N ALA A 30 -10.45 13.72 -8.60
CA ALA A 30 -10.98 14.77 -9.48
C ALA A 30 -12.39 14.42 -10.00
N SER A 31 -12.57 13.20 -10.53
CA SER A 31 -13.86 12.73 -11.05
C SER A 31 -14.95 12.73 -9.97
N ARG A 32 -14.61 12.33 -8.75
CA ARG A 32 -15.56 12.30 -7.63
C ARG A 32 -15.92 13.70 -7.15
N LEU A 33 -14.95 14.61 -7.02
CA LEU A 33 -15.23 16.01 -6.69
C LEU A 33 -16.18 16.65 -7.70
N ALA A 34 -15.95 16.42 -8.99
CA ALA A 34 -16.80 16.95 -10.05
C ALA A 34 -18.25 16.44 -9.95
N ALA A 35 -18.44 15.18 -9.51
CA ALA A 35 -19.75 14.55 -9.34
C ALA A 35 -20.50 14.96 -8.05
N LEU A 36 -19.85 15.64 -7.10
CA LEU A 36 -20.51 16.11 -5.88
C LEU A 36 -21.51 17.24 -6.15
N ARG A 37 -22.45 17.41 -5.21
CA ARG A 37 -23.32 18.60 -5.13
C ARG A 37 -22.46 19.86 -5.06
N ALA A 38 -22.99 20.96 -5.58
CA ALA A 38 -22.22 22.21 -5.70
C ALA A 38 -21.69 22.72 -4.35
N ASP A 39 -22.50 22.64 -3.29
CA ASP A 39 -22.12 23.09 -1.95
C ASP A 39 -21.05 22.18 -1.32
N ASP A 40 -21.24 20.86 -1.39
CA ASP A 40 -20.27 19.86 -0.93
C ASP A 40 -18.92 20.01 -1.65
N ARG A 41 -18.96 20.19 -2.97
CA ARG A 41 -17.77 20.40 -3.78
C ARG A 41 -17.03 21.67 -3.36
N ARG A 42 -17.76 22.78 -3.17
CA ARG A 42 -17.19 24.05 -2.75
C ARG A 42 -16.54 23.95 -1.37
N ALA A 43 -17.20 23.27 -0.44
CA ALA A 43 -16.67 23.07 0.91
C ALA A 43 -15.36 22.27 0.90
N ILE A 44 -15.30 21.16 0.14
CA ILE A 44 -14.06 20.38 0.03
C ILE A 44 -12.97 21.16 -0.72
N GLN A 45 -13.32 21.91 -1.78
CA GLN A 45 -12.36 22.76 -2.49
C GLN A 45 -11.77 23.84 -1.59
N GLN A 46 -12.57 24.44 -0.72
CA GLN A 46 -12.09 25.39 0.28
C GLN A 46 -11.15 24.72 1.29
N ALA A 47 -11.55 23.57 1.85
CA ALA A 47 -10.70 22.82 2.77
C ALA A 47 -9.36 22.39 2.14
N LEU A 48 -9.35 22.03 0.85
CA LEU A 48 -8.13 21.78 0.10
C LEU A 48 -7.29 23.05 -0.07
N ALA A 49 -7.89 24.20 -0.38
CA ALA A 49 -7.17 25.46 -0.56
C ALA A 49 -6.51 25.95 0.74
N ASP A 50 -7.13 25.68 1.89
CA ASP A 50 -6.65 26.09 3.21
C ASP A 50 -5.59 25.13 3.79
N ALA A 51 -5.53 23.89 3.29
CA ALA A 51 -4.63 22.85 3.75
C ALA A 51 -3.21 22.98 3.17
N ASP A 52 -2.20 22.58 3.94
CA ASP A 52 -0.84 22.37 3.45
C ASP A 52 -0.79 21.16 2.47
N PRO A 53 0.30 21.01 1.68
CA PRO A 53 0.38 19.95 0.67
C PRO A 53 0.20 18.51 1.18
N GLU A 54 0.69 18.20 2.39
CA GLU A 54 0.56 16.85 2.96
C GLU A 54 -0.89 16.58 3.34
N THR A 55 -1.53 17.54 4.03
CA THR A 55 -2.94 17.46 4.36
C THR A 55 -3.82 17.39 3.09
N GLN A 56 -3.51 18.17 2.06
CA GLN A 56 -4.19 18.10 0.77
C GLN A 56 -4.15 16.69 0.15
N ALA A 57 -2.99 16.02 0.22
CA ALA A 57 -2.81 14.65 -0.27
C ALA A 57 -3.78 13.68 0.43
N HIS A 58 -3.86 13.76 1.76
CA HIS A 58 -4.77 12.92 2.54
C HIS A 58 -6.24 13.21 2.22
N LEU A 59 -6.65 14.47 2.14
CA LEU A 59 -8.03 14.82 1.76
C LEU A 59 -8.40 14.28 0.38
N ARG A 60 -7.47 14.37 -0.59
CA ARG A 60 -7.68 13.82 -1.93
C ARG A 60 -7.76 12.29 -1.93
N ARG A 61 -6.95 11.59 -1.11
CA ARG A 61 -7.07 10.14 -0.90
C ARG A 61 -8.41 9.76 -0.30
N ALA A 62 -8.92 10.50 0.69
CA ALA A 62 -10.24 10.24 1.27
C ALA A 62 -11.37 10.39 0.24
N VAL A 63 -11.31 11.43 -0.59
CA VAL A 63 -12.25 11.59 -1.72
C VAL A 63 -12.14 10.40 -2.67
N ALA A 64 -10.93 10.01 -3.08
CA ALA A 64 -10.69 8.88 -3.98
C ALA A 64 -11.19 7.54 -3.40
N ALA A 65 -11.01 7.32 -2.10
CA ALA A 65 -11.48 6.15 -1.36
C ALA A 65 -13.01 6.06 -1.29
N GLY A 66 -13.72 7.15 -1.58
CA GLY A 66 -15.18 7.12 -1.74
C GLY A 66 -15.97 7.78 -0.63
N HIS A 67 -15.29 8.47 0.29
CA HIS A 67 -15.93 9.07 1.46
C HIS A 67 -16.87 10.22 1.12
N SER A 68 -17.79 10.49 2.04
CA SER A 68 -18.74 11.61 1.95
C SER A 68 -18.04 12.94 2.19
N ALA A 69 -18.66 14.05 1.74
CA ALA A 69 -18.14 15.39 2.02
C ALA A 69 -17.99 15.65 3.52
N ALA A 70 -18.98 15.23 4.34
CA ALA A 70 -18.91 15.35 5.79
C ALA A 70 -17.70 14.60 6.39
N ALA A 71 -17.41 13.37 5.92
CA ALA A 71 -16.26 12.61 6.39
C ALA A 71 -14.93 13.26 5.97
N VAL A 72 -14.83 13.76 4.74
CA VAL A 72 -13.62 14.47 4.25
C VAL A 72 -13.38 15.76 5.03
N LEU A 73 -14.44 16.53 5.33
CA LEU A 73 -14.33 17.75 6.12
C LEU A 73 -14.02 17.46 7.60
N GLY A 74 -14.57 16.37 8.15
CA GLY A 74 -14.20 15.88 9.48
C GLY A 74 -12.71 15.53 9.56
N LEU A 75 -12.20 14.80 8.55
CA LEU A 75 -10.78 14.51 8.42
C LEU A 75 -9.95 15.79 8.36
N ALA A 76 -10.35 16.79 7.55
CA ALA A 76 -9.63 18.06 7.48
C ALA A 76 -9.49 18.74 8.85
N GLY A 77 -10.55 18.70 9.67
CA GLY A 77 -10.49 19.20 11.05
C GLY A 77 -9.57 18.41 11.96
N GLU A 78 -9.51 17.08 11.83
CA GLU A 78 -8.62 16.22 12.62
C GLU A 78 -7.14 16.40 12.26
N LEU A 79 -6.84 16.59 10.97
CA LEU A 79 -5.47 16.78 10.48
C LEU A 79 -4.93 18.20 10.73
N ALA A 80 -5.80 19.19 10.87
CA ALA A 80 -5.42 20.59 11.03
C ALA A 80 -4.46 20.79 12.22
N GLY A 81 -3.25 21.28 11.93
CA GLY A 81 -2.24 21.59 12.95
C GLY A 81 -1.50 20.38 13.54
N GLN A 82 -1.75 19.17 13.03
CA GLN A 82 -0.97 18.00 13.44
C GLN A 82 0.45 18.05 12.86
N PRO A 83 1.48 17.62 13.61
CA PRO A 83 2.83 17.55 13.08
C PRO A 83 2.96 16.41 12.07
N ILE A 84 3.90 16.54 11.13
CA ILE A 84 4.16 15.53 10.10
C ILE A 84 4.46 14.13 10.66
N SER A 85 5.11 14.06 11.83
CA SER A 85 5.36 12.79 12.51
C SER A 85 4.09 12.10 12.99
N TRP A 86 3.07 12.88 13.40
CA TRP A 86 1.77 12.33 13.76
C TRP A 86 1.05 11.80 12.52
N LEU A 87 1.10 12.53 11.40
CA LEU A 87 0.51 12.07 10.13
C LEU A 87 1.17 10.75 9.67
N ALA A 88 2.50 10.64 9.72
CA ALA A 88 3.22 9.42 9.36
C ALA A 88 2.81 8.22 10.23
N GLU A 89 2.77 8.40 11.56
CA GLU A 89 2.39 7.35 12.52
C GLU A 89 0.93 6.91 12.36
N ARG A 90 0.04 7.81 11.95
CA ARG A 90 -1.42 7.59 12.00
C ARG A 90 -2.04 7.25 10.66
N LEU A 91 -1.47 7.73 9.55
CA LEU A 91 -2.08 7.69 8.22
C LEU A 91 -1.35 6.78 7.23
N SER A 92 -0.34 6.06 7.69
CA SER A 92 0.36 5.02 6.95
C SER A 92 0.57 3.83 7.87
N ILE A 93 0.44 2.60 7.38
CA ILE A 93 0.74 1.37 8.12
C ILE A 93 2.13 0.84 7.77
N VAL A 94 2.54 1.04 6.51
CA VAL A 94 3.84 0.62 5.97
C VAL A 94 4.45 1.79 5.22
N GLU A 95 5.70 2.10 5.52
CA GLU A 95 6.48 3.14 4.83
C GLU A 95 7.57 2.51 3.96
N ASP A 96 8.24 3.32 3.13
CA ASP A 96 9.31 2.83 2.25
C ASP A 96 10.67 2.71 2.96
N GLU A 97 10.76 3.17 4.22
CA GLU A 97 11.99 3.10 5.00
C GLU A 97 12.35 1.63 5.32
N PRO A 98 13.55 1.16 4.94
CA PRO A 98 13.99 -0.18 5.27
C PRO A 98 14.02 -0.45 6.77
N GLY A 99 13.68 -1.68 7.13
CA GLY A 99 13.66 -2.18 8.48
C GLY A 99 12.25 -2.36 9.04
N ALA A 100 12.23 -2.48 10.35
CA ALA A 100 11.10 -2.90 11.15
C ALA A 100 9.94 -1.90 11.11
N GLN A 101 8.77 -2.32 10.60
CA GLN A 101 7.56 -1.50 10.57
C GLN A 101 6.80 -1.69 11.88
N ASN A 102 6.51 -0.60 12.57
CA ASN A 102 5.80 -0.61 13.86
C ASN A 102 4.72 0.46 13.89
N ARG A 103 3.61 0.19 14.57
CA ARG A 103 2.56 1.19 14.87
C ARG A 103 2.11 1.06 16.30
N SER A 104 2.12 2.17 17.04
CA SER A 104 1.74 2.19 18.46
C SER A 104 2.49 1.13 19.30
N GLY A 105 3.76 0.85 18.96
CA GLY A 105 4.59 -0.16 19.65
C GLY A 105 4.38 -1.61 19.23
N PHE A 106 3.52 -1.89 18.25
CA PHE A 106 3.30 -3.24 17.71
C PHE A 106 3.88 -3.38 16.31
N ARG A 107 4.46 -4.56 16.04
CA ARG A 107 4.94 -4.95 14.72
C ARG A 107 3.77 -5.02 13.73
N VAL A 108 4.01 -4.58 12.49
CA VAL A 108 3.08 -4.82 11.39
C VAL A 108 3.44 -6.15 10.73
N ASP A 109 3.08 -7.27 11.34
CA ASP A 109 3.36 -8.62 10.84
C ASP A 109 2.08 -9.45 10.63
N GLN A 110 2.25 -10.60 10.00
CA GLN A 110 1.19 -11.55 9.76
C GLN A 110 0.92 -12.39 11.01
N VAL A 111 -0.36 -12.54 11.35
CA VAL A 111 -0.81 -13.33 12.50
C VAL A 111 -0.47 -14.82 12.40
N ASP A 112 -0.55 -15.41 11.22
CA ASP A 112 -0.23 -16.83 11.00
C ASP A 112 0.29 -17.08 9.58
N ALA A 113 0.79 -18.29 9.32
CA ALA A 113 1.41 -18.67 8.03
C ALA A 113 0.49 -18.48 6.80
N THR A 114 -0.81 -18.30 6.99
CA THR A 114 -1.80 -18.12 5.90
C THR A 114 -2.27 -16.67 5.72
N THR A 115 -1.83 -15.74 6.58
CA THR A 115 -2.28 -14.33 6.54
C THR A 115 -1.35 -13.37 5.82
N CYS A 116 -0.18 -13.78 5.31
CA CYS A 116 0.74 -12.91 4.54
C CYS A 116 0.02 -12.03 3.49
N GLY A 117 -0.80 -12.65 2.63
CA GLY A 117 -1.57 -11.91 1.62
C GLY A 117 -2.61 -10.97 2.20
N THR A 118 -3.17 -11.30 3.37
CA THR A 118 -4.12 -10.42 4.05
C THR A 118 -3.43 -9.22 4.70
N THR A 119 -2.25 -9.40 5.28
CA THR A 119 -1.44 -8.31 5.81
C THR A 119 -1.10 -7.30 4.70
N VAL A 120 -0.74 -7.79 3.50
CA VAL A 120 -0.56 -6.95 2.30
C VAL A 120 -1.86 -6.22 1.92
N LEU A 121 -3.01 -6.91 1.89
CA LEU A 121 -4.30 -6.26 1.59
C LEU A 121 -4.63 -5.11 2.55
N LEU A 122 -4.40 -5.31 3.85
CA LEU A 122 -4.64 -4.28 4.86
C LEU A 122 -3.67 -3.11 4.73
N ALA A 123 -2.39 -3.38 4.48
CA ALA A 123 -1.39 -2.33 4.25
C ALA A 123 -1.76 -1.48 3.03
N MET A 124 -2.13 -2.10 1.90
CA MET A 124 -2.58 -1.38 0.71
C MET A 124 -3.84 -0.54 1.00
N ALA A 125 -4.85 -1.15 1.63
CA ALA A 125 -6.14 -0.50 1.87
C ALA A 125 -5.99 0.70 2.81
N ALA A 126 -5.27 0.54 3.92
CA ALA A 126 -5.05 1.61 4.89
C ALA A 126 -4.19 2.73 4.31
N ASN A 127 -3.09 2.42 3.60
CA ASN A 127 -2.26 3.46 2.98
C ASN A 127 -2.99 4.27 1.89
N ALA A 128 -4.00 3.67 1.25
CA ALA A 128 -4.81 4.33 0.23
C ALA A 128 -6.00 5.13 0.79
N ASP A 129 -6.37 4.92 2.05
CA ASP A 129 -7.53 5.55 2.69
C ASP A 129 -7.18 6.06 4.10
N PRO A 130 -6.98 7.38 4.28
CA PRO A 130 -6.59 7.94 5.58
C PRO A 130 -7.61 7.71 6.69
N LEU A 131 -8.92 7.60 6.38
CA LEU A 131 -9.92 7.30 7.41
C LEU A 131 -9.81 5.84 7.87
N ALA A 132 -9.51 4.92 6.95
CA ALA A 132 -9.24 3.52 7.31
C ALA A 132 -7.93 3.40 8.11
N ALA A 133 -6.90 4.18 7.76
CA ALA A 133 -5.66 4.24 8.53
C ALA A 133 -5.89 4.75 9.96
N LEU A 134 -6.65 5.85 10.14
CA LEU A 134 -6.95 6.41 11.48
C LEU A 134 -7.70 5.45 12.39
N ASP A 135 -8.69 4.73 11.84
CA ASP A 135 -9.46 3.71 12.55
C ASP A 135 -8.54 2.56 12.99
N LEU A 136 -7.66 2.13 12.09
CA LEU A 136 -6.74 1.03 12.34
C LEU A 136 -5.67 1.39 13.37
N THR A 137 -4.99 2.54 13.22
CA THR A 137 -3.85 2.96 14.06
C THR A 137 -4.24 3.45 15.45
N SER A 138 -5.50 3.30 15.86
CA SER A 138 -5.99 3.68 17.20
C SER A 138 -5.24 2.96 18.32
N GLU A 139 -5.44 3.35 19.60
CA GLU A 139 -4.71 2.83 20.78
C GLU A 139 -4.68 1.29 20.90
N ARG A 140 -5.57 0.59 20.20
CA ARG A 140 -5.69 -0.86 20.19
C ARG A 140 -5.16 -1.50 18.90
N PHE A 141 -4.24 -0.85 18.20
CA PHE A 141 -3.73 -1.27 16.88
C PHE A 141 -3.44 -2.77 16.81
N GLY A 142 -2.61 -3.34 17.69
CA GLY A 142 -2.22 -4.76 17.59
C GLY A 142 -3.41 -5.74 17.60
N GLN A 143 -4.31 -5.60 18.57
CA GLN A 143 -5.52 -6.45 18.64
C GLN A 143 -6.46 -6.21 17.45
N HIS A 144 -6.66 -4.94 17.09
CA HIS A 144 -7.55 -4.60 15.98
C HIS A 144 -7.00 -5.11 14.63
N PHE A 145 -5.69 -4.99 14.42
CA PHE A 145 -5.00 -5.45 13.22
C PHE A 145 -5.09 -6.96 13.08
N ASP A 146 -4.87 -7.72 14.15
CA ASP A 146 -4.99 -9.18 14.15
C ASP A 146 -6.41 -9.65 13.82
N GLU A 147 -7.41 -9.02 14.43
CA GLU A 147 -8.83 -9.32 14.16
C GLU A 147 -9.21 -9.01 12.71
N LEU A 148 -8.74 -7.87 12.19
CA LEU A 148 -8.93 -7.49 10.79
C LEU A 148 -8.27 -8.48 9.85
N GLN A 149 -7.06 -8.96 10.15
CA GLN A 149 -6.39 -9.97 9.34
C GLN A 149 -7.23 -11.25 9.26
N ARG A 150 -7.75 -11.75 10.38
CA ARG A 150 -8.59 -12.96 10.37
C ARG A 150 -9.91 -12.74 9.62
N ARG A 151 -10.54 -11.56 9.76
CA ARG A 151 -11.78 -11.19 9.05
C ARG A 151 -11.54 -11.10 7.54
N VAL A 152 -10.53 -10.36 7.11
CA VAL A 152 -10.21 -10.18 5.69
C VAL A 152 -9.79 -11.50 5.07
N HIS A 153 -9.01 -12.33 5.76
CA HIS A 153 -8.68 -13.67 5.28
C HIS A 153 -9.93 -14.50 5.00
N LYS A 154 -10.96 -14.43 5.85
CA LYS A 154 -12.27 -15.08 5.60
C LYS A 154 -13.00 -14.54 4.37
N GLN A 155 -12.89 -13.24 4.10
CA GLN A 155 -13.52 -12.61 2.96
C GLN A 155 -12.78 -12.92 1.65
N SER A 156 -11.45 -12.83 1.65
CA SER A 156 -10.59 -13.01 0.48
C SER A 156 -10.45 -14.47 0.04
N THR A 157 -10.73 -15.42 0.94
CA THR A 157 -10.71 -16.87 0.68
C THR A 157 -12.08 -17.50 0.55
N ARG A 158 -13.16 -16.73 0.37
CA ARG A 158 -14.54 -17.26 0.36
C ARG A 158 -14.77 -18.48 -0.55
N PHE A 159 -14.10 -18.53 -1.69
CA PHE A 159 -14.20 -19.62 -2.68
C PHE A 159 -12.85 -20.35 -2.88
N TRP A 160 -11.98 -20.29 -1.88
CA TRP A 160 -10.62 -20.83 -1.94
C TRP A 160 -10.25 -21.53 -0.62
N PRO A 161 -9.52 -22.66 -0.63
CA PRO A 161 -9.14 -23.32 0.62
C PRO A 161 -8.29 -22.40 1.52
N ARG A 162 -8.80 -22.06 2.69
CA ARG A 162 -8.15 -21.14 3.66
C ARG A 162 -6.71 -21.55 4.02
N ALA A 163 -6.48 -22.85 4.13
CA ALA A 163 -5.17 -23.41 4.47
C ALA A 163 -4.07 -23.08 3.43
N LEU A 164 -4.46 -22.68 2.22
CA LEU A 164 -3.55 -22.31 1.14
C LEU A 164 -3.29 -20.79 1.07
N GLY A 165 -3.70 -20.03 2.10
CA GLY A 165 -3.63 -18.57 2.08
C GLY A 165 -4.63 -17.95 1.10
N THR A 166 -4.36 -16.71 0.67
CA THR A 166 -5.22 -15.99 -0.29
C THR A 166 -4.79 -16.24 -1.74
N SER A 167 -5.72 -16.46 -2.68
CA SER A 167 -5.36 -16.57 -4.11
C SER A 167 -5.14 -15.18 -4.75
N PRO A 168 -4.36 -15.07 -5.85
CA PRO A 168 -4.14 -13.78 -6.52
C PRO A 168 -5.46 -13.10 -6.94
N TRP A 169 -6.39 -13.87 -7.49
CA TRP A 169 -7.72 -13.36 -7.86
C TRP A 169 -8.58 -13.01 -6.65
N GLY A 170 -8.44 -13.73 -5.53
CA GLY A 170 -9.09 -13.40 -4.27
C GLY A 170 -8.64 -12.05 -3.72
N MET A 171 -7.34 -11.75 -3.80
CA MET A 171 -6.79 -10.43 -3.44
C MET A 171 -7.35 -9.33 -4.33
N VAL A 172 -7.26 -9.47 -5.65
CA VAL A 172 -7.77 -8.47 -6.60
C VAL A 172 -9.29 -8.24 -6.41
N ALA A 173 -10.06 -9.31 -6.23
CA ALA A 173 -11.50 -9.21 -6.00
C ALA A 173 -11.84 -8.51 -4.68
N TRP A 174 -11.03 -8.73 -3.64
CA TRP A 174 -11.18 -8.06 -2.36
C TRP A 174 -10.83 -6.57 -2.47
N LEU A 175 -9.66 -6.22 -3.03
CA LEU A 175 -9.24 -4.82 -3.25
C LEU A 175 -10.32 -4.04 -4.02
N ARG A 176 -10.81 -4.61 -5.13
CA ARG A 176 -11.87 -3.98 -5.95
C ARG A 176 -13.13 -3.65 -5.14
N ARG A 177 -13.49 -4.50 -4.18
CA ARG A 177 -14.73 -4.35 -3.40
C ARG A 177 -14.55 -3.45 -2.17
N HIS A 178 -13.39 -3.53 -1.52
CA HIS A 178 -13.19 -2.98 -0.18
C HIS A 178 -12.19 -1.83 -0.11
N ALA A 179 -11.35 -1.64 -1.13
CA ALA A 179 -10.30 -0.63 -1.17
C ALA A 179 -10.27 0.12 -2.51
N PRO A 180 -11.36 0.84 -2.90
CA PRO A 180 -11.43 1.52 -4.19
C PRO A 180 -10.37 2.61 -4.39
N GLY A 181 -9.79 3.15 -3.30
CA GLY A 181 -8.67 4.09 -3.34
C GLY A 181 -7.36 3.49 -3.84
N VAL A 182 -7.20 2.16 -3.77
CA VAL A 182 -6.05 1.42 -4.33
C VAL A 182 -6.12 1.33 -5.86
N GLY A 183 -7.33 1.25 -6.39
CA GLY A 183 -7.57 1.14 -7.82
C GLY A 183 -7.52 -0.29 -8.37
N PRO A 184 -7.89 -0.45 -9.65
CA PRO A 184 -7.98 -1.75 -10.29
C PRO A 184 -6.61 -2.39 -10.42
N HIS A 185 -6.53 -3.67 -10.09
CA HIS A 185 -5.32 -4.48 -10.25
C HIS A 185 -5.61 -5.69 -11.15
N ARG A 186 -4.60 -6.15 -11.88
CA ARG A 186 -4.64 -7.39 -12.66
C ARG A 186 -3.60 -8.37 -12.15
N VAL A 187 -3.92 -9.65 -12.18
CA VAL A 187 -2.95 -10.71 -11.94
C VAL A 187 -2.11 -10.88 -13.22
N ARG A 188 -0.79 -10.81 -13.10
CA ARG A 188 0.17 -11.23 -14.13
C ARG A 188 0.95 -12.42 -13.57
N LEU A 189 0.72 -13.59 -14.15
CA LEU A 189 1.55 -14.76 -13.87
C LEU A 189 2.92 -14.55 -14.52
N VAL A 190 3.94 -15.13 -13.91
CA VAL A 190 5.33 -15.04 -14.36
C VAL A 190 5.80 -16.44 -14.76
N ASP A 191 6.37 -16.55 -15.96
CA ASP A 191 7.15 -17.70 -16.37
C ASP A 191 8.61 -17.44 -15.98
N ASP A 192 8.97 -17.84 -14.76
CA ASP A 192 10.29 -17.60 -14.18
C ASP A 192 11.41 -18.45 -14.80
N SER A 193 11.06 -19.39 -15.69
CA SER A 193 12.00 -20.14 -16.52
C SER A 193 12.42 -19.39 -17.79
N ASN A 194 11.70 -18.33 -18.15
CA ASN A 194 11.94 -17.49 -19.31
C ASN A 194 12.56 -16.14 -18.90
N PRO A 195 13.86 -15.91 -19.13
CA PRO A 195 14.54 -14.66 -18.74
C PRO A 195 13.89 -13.40 -19.33
N ALA A 196 13.30 -13.49 -20.52
CA ALA A 196 12.63 -12.36 -21.16
C ALA A 196 11.32 -11.99 -20.45
N ASP A 197 10.54 -12.98 -19.97
CA ASP A 197 9.32 -12.70 -19.19
C ASP A 197 9.67 -12.13 -17.82
N VAL A 198 10.72 -12.65 -17.15
CA VAL A 198 11.22 -12.11 -15.88
C VAL A 198 11.67 -10.66 -16.03
N HIS A 199 12.45 -10.34 -17.07
CA HIS A 199 12.88 -8.96 -17.33
C HIS A 199 11.69 -8.03 -17.60
N ALA A 200 10.74 -8.47 -18.45
CA ALA A 200 9.54 -7.70 -18.74
C ALA A 200 8.70 -7.43 -17.48
N VAL A 201 8.58 -8.41 -16.59
CA VAL A 201 7.87 -8.24 -15.31
C VAL A 201 8.61 -7.28 -14.39
N ILE A 202 9.95 -7.35 -14.31
CA ILE A 202 10.76 -6.39 -13.55
C ILE A 202 10.52 -4.96 -14.05
N ASP A 203 10.45 -4.75 -15.37
CA ASP A 203 10.17 -3.45 -15.96
C ASP A 203 8.74 -3.00 -15.68
N GLU A 204 7.75 -3.88 -15.82
CA GLU A 204 6.34 -3.59 -15.52
C GLU A 204 6.14 -3.18 -14.04
N VAL A 205 6.79 -3.87 -13.10
CA VAL A 205 6.76 -3.55 -11.67
C VAL A 205 7.49 -2.24 -11.40
N SER A 206 8.69 -2.07 -11.96
CA SER A 206 9.48 -0.85 -11.77
C SER A 206 8.73 0.39 -12.24
N ALA A 207 8.10 0.32 -13.42
CA ALA A 207 7.29 1.41 -13.94
C ALA A 207 6.07 1.71 -13.06
N ALA A 208 5.49 0.71 -12.38
CA ALA A 208 4.43 0.94 -11.40
C ALA A 208 4.93 1.63 -10.14
N LEU A 209 6.07 1.20 -9.61
CA LEU A 209 6.71 1.82 -8.45
C LEU A 209 7.14 3.26 -8.76
N ASP A 210 7.62 3.55 -9.98
CA ASP A 210 7.93 4.90 -10.44
C ASP A 210 6.69 5.82 -10.56
N ARG A 211 5.48 5.26 -10.47
CA ARG A 211 4.21 6.00 -10.35
C ARG A 211 3.63 5.97 -8.93
N GLY A 212 4.38 5.41 -7.97
CA GLY A 212 4.00 5.32 -6.57
C GLY A 212 2.93 4.26 -6.31
N ASP A 213 2.67 3.38 -7.29
CA ASP A 213 1.69 2.31 -7.16
C ASP A 213 2.36 1.10 -6.48
N PRO A 214 1.93 0.70 -5.25
CA PRO A 214 2.47 -0.49 -4.61
C PRO A 214 2.02 -1.75 -5.36
N VAL A 215 2.93 -2.73 -5.47
CA VAL A 215 2.71 -3.95 -6.24
C VAL A 215 2.86 -5.18 -5.33
N PRO A 216 1.77 -5.91 -5.03
CA PRO A 216 1.86 -7.21 -4.39
C PRO A 216 2.59 -8.21 -5.28
N LEU A 217 3.54 -8.92 -4.69
CA LEU A 217 4.31 -10.00 -5.33
C LEU A 217 3.96 -11.31 -4.63
N LEU A 218 3.73 -12.35 -5.42
CA LEU A 218 3.59 -13.72 -4.93
C LEU A 218 4.87 -14.47 -5.26
N ILE A 219 5.62 -14.83 -4.23
CA ILE A 219 6.89 -15.57 -4.35
C ILE A 219 6.73 -17.03 -3.88
N GLY A 220 7.66 -17.88 -4.30
CA GLY A 220 7.61 -19.33 -4.13
C GLY A 220 7.04 -20.02 -5.37
N THR A 221 6.41 -21.17 -5.17
CA THR A 221 5.77 -21.92 -6.26
C THR A 221 4.25 -21.82 -6.14
N ALA A 222 3.49 -22.70 -6.80
CA ALA A 222 2.04 -22.73 -6.60
C ALA A 222 1.68 -22.97 -5.11
N ILE A 223 2.39 -23.88 -4.43
CA ILE A 223 2.36 -24.16 -2.98
C ILE A 223 3.70 -24.83 -2.61
N PRO A 224 4.46 -24.37 -1.59
CA PRO A 224 4.23 -23.20 -0.75
C PRO A 224 4.45 -21.88 -1.48
N ARG A 225 3.77 -20.83 -1.00
CA ARG A 225 3.78 -19.48 -1.58
C ARG A 225 3.68 -18.42 -0.50
N HIS A 226 4.20 -17.24 -0.76
CA HIS A 226 4.24 -16.15 0.20
C HIS A 226 4.01 -14.81 -0.51
N TYR A 227 3.18 -13.95 0.09
CA TYR A 227 2.97 -12.60 -0.43
C TYR A 227 3.89 -11.62 0.26
N VAL A 228 4.50 -10.78 -0.56
CA VAL A 228 5.20 -9.56 -0.16
C VAL A 228 4.63 -8.40 -0.97
N MET A 229 5.05 -7.17 -0.68
CA MET A 229 4.59 -5.99 -1.42
C MET A 229 5.75 -5.06 -1.71
N ALA A 230 6.02 -4.82 -3.00
CA ALA A 230 6.90 -3.72 -3.39
C ALA A 230 6.16 -2.39 -3.18
N THR A 231 6.72 -1.47 -2.41
CA THR A 231 6.06 -0.22 -2.00
C THR A 231 6.64 1.01 -2.70
N GLY A 232 7.93 0.95 -3.06
CA GLY A 232 8.63 1.98 -3.82
C GLY A 232 9.94 1.44 -4.38
N ARG A 233 10.69 2.26 -5.12
CA ARG A 233 12.04 1.91 -5.58
C ARG A 233 12.95 3.13 -5.60
N ASP A 234 14.24 2.92 -5.43
CA ASP A 234 15.26 3.95 -5.65
C ASP A 234 16.49 3.36 -6.33
N GLU A 235 17.60 4.09 -6.30
CA GLU A 235 18.88 3.65 -6.86
C GLU A 235 19.40 2.35 -6.22
N CYS A 236 19.03 2.06 -4.98
CA CYS A 236 19.42 0.85 -4.26
C CYS A 236 18.52 -0.36 -4.58
N GLY A 237 17.39 -0.17 -5.26
CA GLY A 237 16.46 -1.23 -5.63
C GLY A 237 15.05 -1.03 -5.08
N TRP A 238 14.26 -2.10 -5.08
CA TRP A 238 12.87 -2.07 -4.61
C TRP A 238 12.82 -2.10 -3.09
N ARG A 239 11.85 -1.38 -2.52
CA ARG A 239 11.44 -1.49 -1.12
C ARG A 239 10.32 -2.51 -1.05
N VAL A 240 10.58 -3.62 -0.37
CA VAL A 240 9.66 -4.77 -0.33
C VAL A 240 9.27 -5.05 1.11
N PHE A 241 8.01 -4.82 1.43
CA PHE A 241 7.42 -5.20 2.71
C PHE A 241 7.22 -6.72 2.77
N GLU A 242 7.84 -7.34 3.77
CA GLU A 242 7.84 -8.78 4.06
C GLU A 242 7.00 -9.03 5.33
N PRO A 243 5.76 -9.54 5.19
CA PRO A 243 4.81 -9.63 6.30
C PRO A 243 5.15 -10.60 7.42
N SER A 244 6.00 -11.62 7.21
CA SER A 244 6.39 -12.57 8.26
C SER A 244 7.29 -11.92 9.31
N SER A 245 8.23 -11.09 8.88
CA SER A 245 9.09 -10.29 9.77
C SER A 245 8.48 -8.93 10.12
N GLY A 246 7.54 -8.46 9.30
CA GLY A 246 7.00 -7.10 9.36
C GLY A 246 8.06 -6.03 9.08
N GLU A 247 8.99 -6.35 8.17
CA GLU A 247 10.07 -5.46 7.75
C GLU A 247 9.90 -5.02 6.30
N VAL A 248 10.42 -3.85 5.99
CA VAL A 248 10.68 -3.43 4.61
C VAL A 248 12.14 -3.76 4.30
N ARG A 249 12.36 -4.50 3.22
CA ARG A 249 13.68 -4.95 2.80
C ARG A 249 14.04 -4.37 1.45
N ILE A 250 15.33 -4.17 1.21
CA ILE A 250 15.82 -3.73 -0.10
C ILE A 250 16.03 -4.97 -0.97
N VAL A 251 15.41 -4.98 -2.15
CA VAL A 251 15.53 -6.05 -3.13
C VAL A 251 16.02 -5.48 -4.44
N GLU A 252 17.24 -5.86 -4.83
CA GLU A 252 17.76 -5.53 -6.15
C GLU A 252 17.02 -6.33 -7.23
N PRO A 253 16.63 -5.72 -8.35
CA PRO A 253 15.99 -6.43 -9.45
C PRO A 253 16.80 -7.63 -9.97
N ALA A 254 18.14 -7.55 -9.90
CA ALA A 254 19.03 -8.65 -10.25
C ALA A 254 18.80 -9.91 -9.39
N ALA A 255 18.46 -9.75 -8.10
CA ALA A 255 18.16 -10.88 -7.23
C ALA A 255 16.90 -11.65 -7.67
N ILE A 256 15.95 -10.98 -8.33
CA ILE A 256 14.77 -11.62 -8.93
C ILE A 256 15.18 -12.42 -10.17
N ALA A 257 15.94 -11.78 -11.06
CA ALA A 257 16.42 -12.42 -12.30
C ALA A 257 17.30 -13.64 -12.04
N GLU A 258 18.07 -13.62 -10.95
CA GLU A 258 19.03 -14.65 -10.58
C GLU A 258 18.48 -15.68 -9.57
N HIS A 259 17.20 -15.60 -9.20
CA HIS A 259 16.55 -16.50 -8.24
C HIS A 259 17.29 -16.53 -6.88
N ARG A 260 17.61 -15.34 -6.34
CA ARG A 260 18.32 -15.14 -5.06
C ARG A 260 17.48 -14.41 -4.01
N LEU A 261 16.16 -14.61 -4.04
CA LEU A 261 15.23 -13.93 -3.14
C LEU A 261 15.08 -14.62 -1.78
N ALA A 262 15.41 -15.91 -1.64
CA ALA A 262 15.16 -16.67 -0.41
C ALA A 262 15.85 -16.11 0.84
N PRO A 263 17.12 -15.64 0.79
CA PRO A 263 17.73 -14.99 1.95
C PRO A 263 17.03 -13.69 2.37
N LEU A 264 16.32 -13.04 1.43
CA LEU A 264 15.66 -11.76 1.63
C LEU A 264 14.18 -11.90 1.98
N LEU A 265 13.48 -12.89 1.43
CA LEU A 265 12.01 -12.98 1.46
C LEU A 265 11.51 -14.42 1.70
N GLY A 266 12.40 -15.38 1.91
CA GLY A 266 12.07 -16.78 2.23
C GLY A 266 11.85 -17.70 1.02
N PHE A 267 11.67 -17.18 -0.19
CA PHE A 267 11.53 -17.96 -1.43
C PHE A 267 12.26 -17.30 -2.60
N ASP A 268 12.75 -18.10 -3.56
CA ASP A 268 13.56 -17.62 -4.69
C ASP A 268 12.76 -17.22 -5.95
N HIS A 269 11.59 -17.82 -6.13
CA HIS A 269 10.83 -17.75 -7.37
C HIS A 269 9.76 -16.66 -7.32
N LEU A 270 9.64 -15.83 -8.36
CA LEU A 270 8.53 -14.91 -8.52
C LEU A 270 7.44 -15.60 -9.34
N HIS A 271 6.29 -15.88 -8.73
CA HIS A 271 5.22 -16.66 -9.36
C HIS A 271 4.14 -15.78 -10.01
N ALA A 272 3.79 -14.66 -9.35
CA ALA A 272 2.83 -13.71 -9.88
C ALA A 272 3.06 -12.31 -9.32
N VAL A 273 2.62 -11.30 -10.06
CA VAL A 273 2.53 -9.91 -9.60
C VAL A 273 1.11 -9.39 -9.79
N LEU A 274 0.66 -8.53 -8.88
CA LEU A 274 -0.62 -7.84 -8.99
C LEU A 274 -0.34 -6.40 -9.44
N LEU A 275 -0.46 -6.16 -10.74
CA LEU A 275 -0.12 -4.86 -11.32
C LEU A 275 -1.32 -3.92 -11.33
N PRO A 276 -1.13 -2.62 -11.07
CA PRO A 276 -2.16 -1.63 -11.30
C PRO A 276 -2.55 -1.63 -12.79
N VAL A 277 -3.84 -1.45 -13.07
CA VAL A 277 -4.35 -1.30 -14.43
C VAL A 277 -4.33 0.19 -14.76
N ALA A 278 -3.51 0.59 -15.73
CA ALA A 278 -3.56 1.94 -16.27
C ALA A 278 -4.97 2.22 -16.82
N GLU A 279 -5.50 3.42 -16.54
CA GLU A 279 -6.72 3.88 -17.20
C GLU A 279 -6.50 3.87 -18.73
N ARG A 280 -7.46 3.32 -19.46
CA ARG A 280 -7.54 3.47 -20.92
C ARG A 280 -8.32 4.73 -21.26
#